data_AF-A0A6A7AI77-F1
#
_entry.id   AF-A0A6A7AI77-F1
#
_cell.length_a   1.000
_cell.length_b   1.000
_cell.length_c   1.000
_cell.angle_alpha   90.00
_cell.angle_beta   90.00
_cell.angle_gamma   90.00
#
_symmetry.space_group_name_H-M   'P 1'
#
loop_
_entity.id
_entity.type
_entity.pdbx_description
1 polymer ?
#
loop_
_entity_poly.entity_id
_entity_poly.type
_entity_poly.pdbx_seq_one_letter_code
_entity_poly.pdbx_strand_id
1 'polypeptide(L)'
;MHSNMMNGFPREMISMAKDLKEMIISQLQAGYGLGGNNSINRFDVYHLKDGDTFVARAIVYLKGSNGSSDFSTWVKLLDGRSEERVVNALENLWNRPRRRTFPP
;
A
#
# COMPACT_ATOMS: atom_id res chain seq x y z
N MET A 1 24.96 -4.53 -32.27
CA MET A 1 23.49 -4.46 -32.12
C MET A 1 23.18 -4.51 -30.64
N HIS A 2 22.56 -3.45 -30.11
CA HIS A 2 22.39 -3.21 -28.68
C HIS A 2 21.43 -4.23 -28.05
N SER A 3 21.89 -4.92 -27.01
CA SER A 3 21.02 -5.67 -26.11
C SER A 3 20.02 -4.71 -25.47
N ASN A 4 18.73 -4.90 -25.77
CA ASN A 4 17.62 -4.36 -24.98
C ASN A 4 17.72 -4.94 -23.56
N MET A 5 18.52 -4.31 -22.69
CA MET A 5 18.38 -4.50 -21.26
C MET A 5 17.03 -3.89 -20.89
N MET A 6 16.06 -4.75 -20.52
CA MET A 6 14.93 -4.31 -19.73
C MET A 6 15.53 -3.66 -18.47
N ASN A 7 15.61 -2.33 -18.45
CA ASN A 7 16.03 -1.58 -17.27
C ASN A 7 14.89 -1.67 -16.25
N GLY A 8 14.77 -2.84 -15.61
CA GLY A 8 14.03 -2.98 -14.38
C GLY A 8 14.59 -2.02 -13.33
N PHE A 9 13.81 -1.77 -12.28
CA PHE A 9 14.24 -0.88 -11.21
C PHE A 9 15.61 -1.33 -10.65
N PRO A 10 16.54 -0.39 -10.39
CA PRO A 10 17.77 -0.70 -9.67
C PRO A 10 17.45 -1.47 -8.38
N ARG A 11 18.26 -2.49 -8.05
CA ARG A 11 18.01 -3.34 -6.87
C ARG A 11 17.83 -2.54 -5.58
N GLU A 12 18.58 -1.46 -5.43
CA GLU A 12 18.49 -0.53 -4.30
C GLU A 12 17.11 0.13 -4.22
N MET A 13 16.55 0.57 -5.35
CA MET A 13 15.20 1.14 -5.40
C MET A 13 14.13 0.11 -5.08
N ILE A 14 14.33 -1.15 -5.47
CA ILE A 14 13.41 -2.25 -5.09
C ILE A 14 13.46 -2.47 -3.57
N SER A 15 14.64 -2.45 -2.96
CA SER A 15 14.77 -2.58 -1.51
C SER A 15 14.09 -1.42 -0.80
N MET A 16 14.38 -0.18 -1.21
CA MET A 16 13.79 1.02 -0.64
C MET A 16 12.25 1.00 -0.73
N ALA A 17 11.69 0.60 -1.87
CA ALA A 17 10.25 0.48 -2.04
C ALA A 17 9.62 -0.58 -1.11
N LYS A 18 10.31 -1.71 -0.91
CA LYS A 18 9.88 -2.75 0.04
C LYS A 18 9.91 -2.24 1.48
N ASP A 19 11.00 -1.59 1.88
CA ASP A 19 11.16 -1.06 3.24
C ASP A 19 10.11 0.02 3.54
N LEU A 20 9.90 0.96 2.62
CA LEU A 20 8.83 1.97 2.71
C LEU A 20 7.45 1.33 2.83
N LYS A 21 7.15 0.31 2.02
CA LYS A 21 5.89 -0.43 2.09
C LYS A 21 5.67 -1.04 3.48
N GLU A 22 6.67 -1.75 4.02
CA GLU A 22 6.56 -2.39 5.33
C GLU A 22 6.41 -1.36 6.45
N MET A 23 7.12 -0.24 6.37
CA MET A 23 6.94 0.88 7.31
C MET A 23 5.51 1.44 7.27
N ILE A 24 4.96 1.68 6.08
CA ILE A 24 3.58 2.17 5.90
C ILE A 24 2.59 1.19 6.56
N ILE A 25 2.74 -0.12 6.29
CA ILE A 25 1.90 -1.18 6.86
C ILE A 25 1.99 -1.19 8.38
N SER A 26 3.20 -1.18 8.95
CA SER A 26 3.42 -1.18 10.40
C SER A 26 2.73 0.00 11.08
N GLN A 27 2.86 1.21 10.52
CA GLN A 27 2.14 2.36 11.03
C GLN A 27 0.62 2.24 10.86
N LEU A 28 0.12 1.58 9.80
CA LEU A 28 -1.34 1.38 9.61
C LEU A 28 -1.87 0.45 10.70
N GLN A 29 -1.15 -0.62 10.99
CA GLN A 29 -1.46 -1.53 12.08
C GLN A 29 -1.47 -0.81 13.44
N ALA A 30 -0.49 0.07 13.70
CA ALA A 30 -0.43 0.86 14.92
C ALA A 30 -1.56 1.90 15.03
N GLY A 31 -1.93 2.54 13.91
CA GLY A 31 -2.93 3.61 13.88
C GLY A 31 -4.38 3.11 13.95
N TYR A 32 -4.68 1.96 13.35
CA TYR A 32 -6.02 1.40 13.22
C TYR A 32 -6.29 0.20 14.15
N GLY A 33 -5.24 -0.42 14.71
CA GLY A 33 -5.33 -1.57 15.60
C GLY A 33 -5.66 -2.86 14.86
N LEU A 34 -4.71 -3.79 14.80
CA LEU A 34 -5.03 -5.19 14.53
C LEU A 34 -5.58 -5.81 15.82
N GLY A 35 -6.91 -5.86 15.97
CA GLY A 35 -7.54 -6.63 17.06
C GLY A 35 -8.62 -5.93 17.88
N GLY A 36 -8.83 -4.61 17.74
CA GLY A 36 -9.92 -3.91 18.43
C GLY A 36 -11.26 -3.97 17.69
N ASN A 37 -11.21 -4.01 16.35
CA ASN A 37 -12.38 -4.11 15.49
C ASN A 37 -12.40 -5.50 14.85
N ASN A 38 -13.37 -6.33 15.22
CA ASN A 38 -13.50 -7.73 14.78
C ASN A 38 -13.67 -7.91 13.27
N SER A 39 -13.69 -6.82 12.49
CA SER A 39 -13.84 -6.78 11.05
C SER A 39 -12.52 -6.65 10.28
N ILE A 40 -11.37 -6.41 10.92
CA ILE A 40 -10.08 -6.20 10.21
C ILE A 40 -9.24 -7.47 10.21
N ASN A 41 -8.72 -7.85 9.04
CA ASN A 41 -7.83 -8.99 8.86
C ASN A 41 -6.36 -8.53 8.72
N ARG A 42 -6.04 -7.77 7.66
CA ARG A 42 -4.66 -7.39 7.31
C ARG A 42 -4.63 -6.04 6.59
N PHE A 43 -3.53 -5.31 6.71
CA PHE A 43 -3.20 -4.17 5.86
C PHE A 43 -2.23 -4.56 4.74
N ASP A 44 -2.34 -3.90 3.60
CA ASP A 44 -1.38 -4.04 2.52
C ASP A 44 -1.23 -2.72 1.75
N VAL A 45 -0.13 -2.62 1.01
CA VAL A 45 0.13 -1.55 0.06
C VAL A 45 0.48 -2.18 -1.27
N TYR A 46 -0.29 -1.84 -2.30
CA TYR A 46 0.00 -2.29 -3.66
C TYR A 46 0.25 -1.10 -4.58
N HIS A 47 0.93 -1.39 -5.69
CA HIS A 47 1.35 -0.40 -6.66
C HIS A 47 0.61 -0.65 -7.96
N LEU A 48 0.13 0.42 -8.59
CA LEU A 48 -0.48 0.36 -9.91
C LEU A 48 -0.04 1.58 -10.73
N LYS A 49 -0.11 1.46 -12.04
CA LYS A 49 0.08 2.58 -12.98
C LYS A 49 -1.28 2.99 -13.54
N ASP A 50 -1.62 4.26 -13.41
CA ASP A 50 -2.87 4.89 -13.84
C ASP A 50 -2.52 5.98 -14.86
N GLY A 51 -2.63 5.67 -16.15
CA GLY A 51 -2.06 6.51 -17.21
C GLY A 51 -0.54 6.67 -17.03
N ASP A 52 -0.06 7.91 -16.94
CA ASP A 52 1.35 8.23 -16.68
C ASP A 52 1.67 8.40 -15.19
N THR A 53 0.71 8.17 -14.30
CA THR A 53 0.89 8.31 -12.85
C THR A 53 1.16 6.97 -12.18
N PHE A 54 2.19 6.91 -11.36
CA PHE A 54 2.41 5.83 -10.39
C PHE A 54 1.56 6.07 -9.15
N VAL A 55 0.85 5.03 -8.72
CA VAL A 55 -0.03 5.07 -7.54
C VAL A 55 0.39 3.99 -6.56
N ALA A 56 0.68 4.40 -5.32
CA ALA A 56 0.79 3.50 -4.18
C ALA A 56 -0.51 3.58 -3.39
N ARG A 57 -1.19 2.45 -3.19
CA ARG A 57 -2.49 2.39 -2.52
C ARG A 57 -2.41 1.57 -1.26
N ALA A 58 -2.75 2.19 -0.13
CA ALA A 58 -2.99 1.51 1.13
C ALA A 58 -4.41 0.94 1.14
N ILE A 59 -4.51 -0.33 1.49
CA ILE A 59 -5.78 -1.05 1.67
C ILE A 59 -5.84 -1.76 3.01
N VAL A 60 -7.05 -2.08 3.42
CA VAL A 60 -7.35 -3.02 4.50
C VAL A 60 -8.20 -4.15 3.96
N TYR A 61 -7.80 -5.38 4.24
CA TYR A 61 -8.61 -6.57 4.04
C TYR A 61 -9.53 -6.74 5.25
N LEU A 62 -10.81 -6.92 4.98
CA LEU A 62 -11.81 -7.16 6.01
C LEU A 62 -11.95 -8.67 6.26
N LYS A 63 -12.36 -9.05 7.47
CA LYS A 63 -12.74 -10.43 7.79
C LYS A 63 -14.08 -10.75 7.14
N GLY A 64 -14.21 -11.95 6.57
CA GLY A 64 -15.49 -12.45 6.08
C GLY A 64 -16.50 -12.63 7.22
N SER A 65 -17.80 -12.69 6.88
CA SER A 65 -18.92 -12.79 7.84
C SER A 65 -18.85 -13.98 8.80
N ASN A 66 -18.07 -15.00 8.45
CA ASN A 66 -17.81 -16.22 9.20
C ASN A 66 -16.44 -16.23 9.88
N GLY A 67 -15.75 -15.08 9.98
CA GLY A 67 -14.38 -14.99 10.48
C GLY A 67 -13.35 -15.60 9.55
N SER A 68 -13.75 -16.02 8.34
CA SER A 68 -12.83 -16.54 7.33
C SER A 68 -11.90 -15.43 6.84
N SER A 69 -10.65 -15.80 6.60
CA SER A 69 -9.62 -14.91 6.08
C SER A 69 -9.74 -14.72 4.56
N ASP A 70 -10.97 -14.59 4.05
CA ASP A 70 -11.18 -14.40 2.63
C ASP A 70 -10.70 -12.99 2.24
N PHE A 71 -9.59 -12.92 1.51
CA PHE A 71 -8.98 -11.67 1.08
C PHE A 71 -9.71 -11.03 -0.12
N SER A 72 -10.86 -11.58 -0.49
CA SER A 72 -11.73 -11.07 -1.56
C SER A 72 -12.29 -9.68 -1.26
N THR A 73 -12.49 -9.34 0.02
CA THR A 73 -13.07 -8.06 0.44
C THR A 73 -12.01 -7.14 1.02
N TRP A 74 -11.80 -6.00 0.35
CA TRP A 74 -10.87 -4.96 0.79
C TRP A 74 -11.45 -3.57 0.61
N VAL A 75 -10.97 -2.64 1.43
CA VAL A 75 -11.33 -1.23 1.39
C VAL A 75 -10.09 -0.38 1.16
N LYS A 76 -10.20 0.58 0.26
CA LYS A 76 -9.17 1.59 0.04
C LYS A 76 -9.11 2.55 1.23
N LEU A 77 -7.93 2.74 1.79
CA LEU A 77 -7.68 3.73 2.83
C LEU A 77 -7.18 5.04 2.22
N LEU A 78 -6.05 4.99 1.52
CA LEU A 78 -5.30 6.16 1.06
C LEU A 78 -4.54 5.83 -0.24
N ASP A 79 -4.36 6.85 -1.06
CA ASP A 79 -3.49 6.81 -2.25
C ASP A 79 -2.36 7.83 -2.11
N GLY A 80 -1.13 7.42 -2.40
CA GLY A 80 -0.04 8.31 -2.79
C GLY A 80 0.16 8.24 -4.29
N ARG A 81 0.43 9.39 -4.93
CA ARG A 81 0.55 9.51 -6.39
C ARG A 81 1.84 10.24 -6.77
N SER A 82 2.48 9.85 -7.86
CA SER A 82 3.62 10.56 -8.45
C SER A 82 3.75 10.22 -9.93
N GLU A 83 4.09 11.21 -10.76
CA GLU A 83 4.42 11.00 -12.18
C GLU A 83 5.88 10.55 -12.38
N GLU A 84 6.71 10.66 -11.33
CA GLU A 84 8.15 10.37 -11.44
C GLU A 84 8.43 8.86 -11.35
N ARG A 85 8.06 8.23 -10.22
CA ARG A 85 8.37 6.82 -9.93
C ARG A 85 7.56 6.28 -8.76
N VAL A 86 7.55 4.96 -8.63
CA VAL A 86 6.86 4.21 -7.57
C VAL A 86 7.31 4.63 -6.16
N VAL A 87 8.61 4.87 -5.95
CA VAL A 87 9.16 5.28 -4.64
C VAL A 87 8.56 6.62 -4.18
N ASN A 88 8.50 7.62 -5.05
CA ASN A 88 7.86 8.89 -4.72
C ASN A 88 6.37 8.73 -4.42
N ALA A 89 5.66 7.82 -5.10
CA ALA A 89 4.27 7.54 -4.78
C ALA A 89 4.12 6.92 -3.37
N LEU A 90 5.06 6.06 -2.95
CA LEU A 90 5.14 5.52 -1.59
C LEU A 90 5.48 6.58 -0.54
N GLU A 91 6.44 7.47 -0.81
CA GLU A 91 6.77 8.60 0.07
C GLU A 91 5.58 9.54 0.23
N ASN A 92 4.89 9.84 -0.88
CA ASN A 92 3.67 10.64 -0.86
C ASN A 92 2.55 9.95 -0.07
N LEU A 93 2.45 8.62 -0.12
CA LEU A 93 1.51 7.87 0.71
C LEU A 93 1.89 7.92 2.21
N TRP A 94 3.17 7.74 2.51
CA TRP A 94 3.72 7.80 3.88
C TRP A 94 3.47 9.14 4.55
N ASN A 95 3.67 10.24 3.81
CA ASN A 95 3.51 11.60 4.31
C ASN A 95 2.04 12.04 4.47
N ARG A 96 1.05 11.21 4.10
CA ARG A 96 -0.36 11.60 4.26
C ARG A 96 -0.81 11.55 5.71
N PRO A 97 -1.53 12.59 6.19
CA PRO A 97 -2.12 12.57 7.51
C PRO A 97 -3.18 11.45 7.61
N ARG A 98 -2.98 10.56 8.58
CA ARG A 98 -3.86 9.41 8.83
C ARG A 98 -5.12 9.89 9.55
N ARG A 99 -6.23 10.02 8.84
CA ARG A 99 -7.54 10.24 9.48
C ARG A 99 -7.99 8.95 10.15
N ARG A 100 -8.18 8.94 11.47
CA ARG A 100 -8.72 7.81 12.26
C ARG A 100 -10.21 7.53 12.02
N THR A 101 -10.69 7.70 10.80
CA THR A 101 -12.10 7.47 10.47
C THR A 101 -12.16 6.25 9.57
N PHE A 102 -12.55 5.11 10.14
CA PHE A 102 -13.09 4.02 9.33
C PHE A 102 -14.30 4.56 8.56
N PRO A 103 -14.48 4.20 7.28
CA PRO A 103 -15.77 4.40 6.65
C PRO A 103 -16.84 3.63 7.46
N PRO A 104 -18.05 4.19 7.62
CA PRO A 104 -19.16 3.55 8.34
C PRO A 104 -19.54 2.21 7.72
#